data_AF-A0A926TBL6-F1
#
_entry.id   AF-A0A926TBL6-F1
#
_cell.length_a   1.000
_cell.length_b   1.000
_cell.length_c   1.000
_cell.angle_alpha   90.00
_cell.angle_beta   90.00
_cell.angle_gamma   90.00
#
_symmetry.space_group_name_H-M   'P 1'
#
loop_
_entity.id
_entity.type
_entity.pdbx_description
1 polymer ?
#
loop_
_entity_poly.entity_id
_entity_poly.type
_entity_poly.pdbx_seq_one_letter_code
_entity_poly.pdbx_strand_id
1 'polypeptide(L)'
;MTRKPIERFRVRRPVQDSPDAPWTSGTSSVEESISAVVEPSVNDQNSGTDSPKEVEPDHSDADTAPPIELTEVPRSRPKRHPVSAQVLTGVRHLGAPLLWLGLLAFIGGTGVSAFWWLTTLPPLPSCERLQPLASDSDKLYCAEQAARSGKVEALRSGLALVKDWSPEHPLYDRSKRLMKDWSKTLLTIAQDRASQDKLDGAISLAQDIPASSPLYKDAQRAIGNWRKQHNRGQIIEDAFKAALKAQDWRTAQAQLQALSKLEGDEWHKRLNRWRQQVLIERIAHRQLQQVRQISRSGTADPQTIAQAIVIADQISFNSVLRPTAEAELKRLTKALMAIVHQRITQGNLAGAIAATQGLPRSIPLPQEARDAVWVSRAQPLAIDARPEHPPYKQLWQLWLVLPQVRDINAASVLGPQAQALVPKLEQQIQDLTQLQIALSVAELNQIPALQLATTLAEAIGRDRPQRVYAQTMIAQWRKEIQQIEDRPHLVLAQQLAKPGTIPALKAAI
;
A
#
# COMPACT_ATOMS: atom_id res chain seq x y z
N MET A 1 47.06 51.72 -68.89
CA MET A 1 47.71 50.91 -67.83
C MET A 1 46.63 50.15 -67.09
N THR A 2 46.64 48.84 -66.82
CA THR A 2 47.25 47.63 -67.38
C THR A 2 46.54 46.48 -66.65
N ARG A 3 46.34 45.37 -67.35
CA ARG A 3 45.52 44.21 -66.94
C ARG A 3 46.16 43.35 -65.83
N LYS A 4 45.28 42.59 -65.12
CA LYS A 4 45.47 41.22 -64.54
C LYS A 4 46.41 41.10 -63.30
N PRO A 5 46.46 39.98 -62.54
CA PRO A 5 45.90 38.63 -62.80
C PRO A 5 45.21 37.87 -61.63
N ILE A 6 44.69 36.70 -62.03
CA ILE A 6 44.28 35.51 -61.28
C ILE A 6 45.52 34.74 -60.79
N GLU A 7 45.48 34.10 -59.62
CA GLU A 7 46.27 32.88 -59.37
C GLU A 7 45.47 31.75 -58.71
N ARG A 8 45.52 30.60 -59.38
CA ARG A 8 45.21 29.24 -58.91
C ARG A 8 46.46 28.67 -58.21
N PHE A 9 46.29 27.64 -57.37
CA PHE A 9 47.17 26.45 -57.15
C PHE A 9 46.93 25.93 -55.70
N ARG A 10 46.94 24.64 -55.33
CA ARG A 10 47.17 23.35 -56.00
C ARG A 10 46.68 22.24 -55.04
N VAL A 11 46.17 21.15 -55.60
CA VAL A 11 45.89 19.85 -54.96
C VAL A 11 47.19 19.10 -54.63
N ARG A 12 47.26 18.38 -53.50
CA ARG A 12 47.97 17.08 -53.35
C ARG A 12 47.56 16.33 -52.05
N ARG A 13 46.99 15.12 -52.20
CA ARG A 13 47.11 13.97 -51.26
C ARG A 13 48.43 13.21 -51.57
N PRO A 14 48.75 11.99 -51.07
CA PRO A 14 48.35 11.20 -49.87
C PRO A 14 49.57 10.55 -49.11
N VAL A 15 49.28 9.52 -48.28
CA VAL A 15 50.12 8.39 -47.76
C VAL A 15 50.59 8.61 -46.31
N GLN A 16 50.08 7.95 -45.25
CA GLN A 16 49.77 6.54 -44.90
C GLN A 16 50.95 5.86 -44.19
N ASP A 17 50.75 5.50 -42.92
CA ASP A 17 51.36 4.32 -42.28
C ASP A 17 50.48 3.83 -41.11
N SER A 18 50.16 2.54 -41.17
CA SER A 18 49.68 1.62 -40.12
C SER A 18 50.92 0.82 -39.62
N PRO A 19 50.89 -0.19 -38.70
CA PRO A 19 49.80 -1.03 -38.16
C PRO A 19 49.89 -1.18 -36.61
N ASP A 20 48.98 -1.80 -35.85
CA ASP A 20 48.71 -3.25 -35.72
C ASP A 20 47.42 -3.52 -34.90
N ALA A 21 46.70 -4.58 -35.28
CA ALA A 21 45.69 -5.31 -34.49
C ALA A 21 46.18 -6.78 -34.33
N PRO A 22 45.63 -7.64 -33.43
CA PRO A 22 44.43 -8.41 -33.82
C PRO A 22 43.49 -8.94 -32.70
N TRP A 23 42.22 -9.17 -33.11
CA TRP A 23 41.20 -10.21 -32.83
C TRP A 23 41.39 -11.23 -31.68
N THR A 24 40.34 -11.66 -30.94
CA THR A 24 39.25 -12.62 -31.31
C THR A 24 38.06 -12.53 -30.30
N SER A 25 36.77 -12.49 -30.69
CA SER A 25 35.74 -13.52 -31.05
C SER A 25 34.86 -14.07 -29.90
N GLY A 26 33.53 -14.12 -30.14
CA GLY A 26 32.53 -14.97 -29.42
C GLY A 26 31.26 -14.21 -29.00
N THR A 27 30.21 -14.09 -29.84
CA THR A 27 28.94 -14.89 -29.85
C THR A 27 28.20 -14.89 -28.49
N SER A 28 26.92 -14.57 -28.34
CA SER A 28 25.75 -14.94 -29.15
C SER A 28 24.51 -14.06 -28.83
N SER A 29 23.57 -14.08 -29.77
CA SER A 29 22.19 -13.56 -29.74
C SER A 29 21.44 -13.61 -28.41
N VAL A 30 20.62 -12.57 -28.15
CA VAL A 30 19.25 -12.73 -27.64
C VAL A 30 18.37 -11.69 -28.33
N GLU A 31 17.59 -12.17 -29.30
CA GLU A 31 16.36 -11.55 -29.77
C GLU A 31 15.22 -11.86 -28.78
N GLU A 32 14.24 -10.96 -28.80
CA GLU A 32 12.82 -11.26 -28.73
C GLU A 32 12.09 -11.57 -27.40
N SER A 33 11.14 -10.65 -27.15
CA SER A 33 9.71 -10.95 -27.12
C SER A 33 9.02 -11.10 -25.77
N ILE A 34 8.32 -10.01 -25.49
CA ILE A 34 7.14 -9.86 -24.64
C ILE A 34 5.95 -10.57 -25.31
N SER A 35 5.31 -11.52 -24.61
CA SER A 35 3.85 -11.75 -24.59
C SER A 35 3.57 -12.96 -23.71
N ALA A 36 2.65 -12.82 -22.75
CA ALA A 36 1.37 -13.56 -22.66
C ALA A 36 1.23 -13.96 -21.17
N VAL A 37 0.09 -14.11 -20.50
CA VAL A 37 -1.33 -14.07 -20.85
C VAL A 37 -2.07 -14.10 -19.49
N VAL A 38 -3.12 -13.27 -19.39
CA VAL A 38 -4.45 -13.55 -18.79
C VAL A 38 -4.52 -14.22 -17.40
N GLU A 39 -5.04 -13.46 -16.42
CA GLU A 39 -5.99 -14.00 -15.42
C GLU A 39 -7.34 -13.30 -15.62
N PRO A 40 -8.46 -14.04 -15.74
CA PRO A 40 -9.79 -13.47 -15.64
C PRO A 40 -10.29 -13.52 -14.20
N SER A 41 -11.17 -12.57 -13.97
CA SER A 41 -11.95 -12.29 -12.78
C SER A 41 -13.28 -13.07 -12.79
N VAL A 42 -14.04 -12.94 -11.68
CA VAL A 42 -15.52 -13.09 -11.57
C VAL A 42 -15.97 -14.58 -11.42
N ASN A 43 -16.86 -15.03 -10.52
CA ASN A 43 -17.88 -14.37 -9.72
C ASN A 43 -18.45 -15.28 -8.59
N ASP A 44 -19.10 -14.60 -7.64
CA ASP A 44 -20.36 -14.89 -6.94
C ASP A 44 -20.86 -16.34 -6.77
N GLN A 45 -21.23 -16.71 -5.54
CA GLN A 45 -22.65 -16.70 -5.10
C GLN A 45 -22.87 -17.36 -3.72
N ASN A 46 -23.51 -16.57 -2.85
CA ASN A 46 -24.66 -16.91 -2.01
C ASN A 46 -24.50 -17.57 -0.61
N SER A 47 -25.28 -16.98 0.32
CA SER A 47 -26.02 -17.56 1.47
C SER A 47 -25.30 -18.60 2.34
N GLY A 48 -25.16 -18.45 3.65
CA GLY A 48 -26.09 -17.92 4.62
C GLY A 48 -26.03 -18.83 5.85
N THR A 49 -26.23 -18.21 7.02
CA THR A 49 -26.61 -18.82 8.30
C THR A 49 -25.70 -19.82 9.01
N ASP A 50 -25.45 -19.46 10.26
CA ASP A 50 -25.48 -20.29 11.47
C ASP A 50 -24.16 -20.73 12.10
N SER A 51 -24.24 -20.78 13.43
CA SER A 51 -23.18 -20.67 14.41
C SER A 51 -22.64 -22.07 14.83
N PRO A 52 -21.87 -22.22 15.92
CA PRO A 52 -20.47 -22.67 15.90
C PRO A 52 -20.24 -24.08 16.48
N LYS A 53 -19.03 -24.65 16.32
CA LYS A 53 -18.30 -25.46 17.34
C LYS A 53 -16.95 -26.04 16.83
N GLU A 54 -15.90 -25.67 17.56
CA GLU A 54 -14.89 -26.52 18.21
C GLU A 54 -14.52 -27.87 17.57
N VAL A 55 -13.26 -27.99 17.11
CA VAL A 55 -12.51 -29.26 16.98
C VAL A 55 -11.02 -29.00 17.26
N GLU A 56 -10.46 -29.88 18.09
CA GLU A 56 -9.05 -30.17 18.41
C GLU A 56 -8.13 -30.24 17.17
N PRO A 57 -6.80 -30.18 17.36
CA PRO A 57 -6.04 -31.29 16.79
C PRO A 57 -4.93 -31.85 17.69
N ASP A 58 -5.06 -33.16 17.84
CA ASP A 58 -4.08 -34.24 17.71
C ASP A 58 -2.61 -33.93 17.41
N HIS A 59 -1.78 -34.73 18.06
CA HIS A 59 -0.33 -34.87 17.96
C HIS A 59 0.10 -35.56 16.65
N SER A 60 1.25 -35.16 16.10
CA SER A 60 2.24 -36.15 15.65
C SER A 60 3.65 -35.58 15.55
N ASP A 61 4.57 -36.48 15.85
CA ASP A 61 5.94 -36.60 15.34
C ASP A 61 7.09 -36.44 16.36
N ALA A 62 7.54 -37.64 16.73
CA ALA A 62 8.71 -38.02 17.48
C ALA A 62 9.98 -37.86 16.64
N ASP A 63 11.12 -37.77 17.32
CA ASP A 63 12.30 -38.48 16.83
C ASP A 63 13.30 -38.87 17.95
N THR A 64 13.47 -40.18 18.05
CA THR A 64 14.73 -40.94 18.20
C THR A 64 15.51 -41.00 19.55
N ALA A 65 15.76 -42.26 19.94
CA ALA A 65 16.29 -42.84 21.19
C ALA A 65 17.85 -42.90 21.25
N PRO A 66 18.58 -43.55 22.21
CA PRO A 66 18.41 -44.98 22.60
C PRO A 66 18.88 -45.29 24.08
N PRO A 67 19.22 -46.53 24.52
CA PRO A 67 18.53 -47.17 25.67
C PRO A 67 19.48 -47.73 26.76
N ILE A 68 19.02 -47.95 28.01
CA ILE A 68 19.67 -48.89 28.95
C ILE A 68 18.60 -49.65 29.78
N GLU A 69 18.41 -50.92 29.39
CA GLU A 69 18.51 -52.15 30.21
C GLU A 69 17.78 -52.23 31.57
N LEU A 70 16.62 -52.89 31.58
CA LEU A 70 15.98 -53.41 32.79
C LEU A 70 16.60 -54.77 33.17
N THR A 71 17.15 -54.86 34.37
CA THR A 71 17.49 -56.14 35.01
C THR A 71 16.26 -56.68 35.74
N GLU A 72 15.74 -57.82 35.27
CA GLU A 72 14.73 -58.62 35.98
C GLU A 72 15.35 -59.26 37.24
N VAL A 73 14.62 -59.18 38.37
CA VAL A 73 14.90 -59.97 39.58
C VAL A 73 13.76 -60.97 39.79
N PRO A 74 14.04 -62.27 40.02
CA PRO A 74 13.06 -63.34 39.88
C PRO A 74 12.08 -63.46 41.07
N ARG A 75 10.84 -63.82 40.74
CA ARG A 75 9.80 -64.25 41.69
C ARG A 75 10.24 -65.52 42.44
N SER A 76 10.33 -65.45 43.77
CA SER A 76 10.39 -66.62 44.64
C SER A 76 9.07 -66.76 45.43
N ARG A 77 8.44 -67.93 45.32
CA ARG A 77 7.25 -68.33 46.09
C ARG A 77 7.68 -68.77 47.50
N PRO A 78 7.08 -68.26 48.59
CA PRO A 78 7.36 -68.81 49.92
C PRO A 78 6.60 -70.14 50.13
N LYS A 79 7.35 -71.17 50.53
CA LYS A 79 6.85 -72.49 50.96
C LYS A 79 6.20 -72.38 52.33
N ARG A 80 5.05 -73.05 52.51
CA ARG A 80 4.36 -73.21 53.81
C ARG A 80 5.10 -74.26 54.65
N HIS A 81 5.52 -73.89 55.85
CA HIS A 81 5.98 -74.82 56.89
C HIS A 81 4.89 -74.96 57.97
N PRO A 82 4.60 -76.16 58.49
CA PRO A 82 3.66 -76.33 59.59
C PRO A 82 4.30 -75.86 60.90
N VAL A 83 3.51 -75.11 61.68
CA VAL A 83 3.88 -74.66 63.02
C VAL A 83 3.72 -75.85 63.98
N SER A 84 4.82 -76.28 64.60
CA SER A 84 4.81 -77.19 65.74
C SER A 84 4.49 -76.42 67.02
N ALA A 85 3.56 -76.96 67.80
CA ALA A 85 3.19 -76.44 69.12
C ALA A 85 4.29 -76.79 70.13
N GLN A 86 5.05 -75.79 70.58
CA GLN A 86 5.73 -75.76 71.88
C GLN A 86 6.36 -74.37 72.10
N VAL A 87 6.61 -74.04 73.37
CA VAL A 87 7.13 -72.76 73.89
C VAL A 87 6.04 -71.72 74.24
N LEU A 88 5.28 -72.05 75.27
CA LEU A 88 4.40 -71.13 75.98
C LEU A 88 4.70 -71.24 77.48
N THR A 89 5.91 -70.86 77.91
CA THR A 89 6.24 -70.71 79.34
C THR A 89 7.47 -69.82 79.51
N GLY A 90 7.25 -68.52 79.76
CA GLY A 90 8.35 -67.59 80.04
C GLY A 90 8.01 -66.11 80.19
N VAL A 91 6.74 -65.71 80.20
CA VAL A 91 6.34 -64.29 80.30
C VAL A 91 5.41 -64.10 81.51
N ARG A 92 5.96 -64.06 82.72
CA ARG A 92 5.16 -63.69 83.91
C ARG A 92 5.82 -62.72 84.89
N HIS A 93 7.01 -62.20 84.59
CA HIS A 93 7.67 -61.16 85.42
C HIS A 93 8.15 -59.90 84.67
N LEU A 94 7.84 -59.74 83.38
CA LEU A 94 8.24 -58.54 82.60
C LEU A 94 7.11 -57.55 82.33
N GLY A 95 5.85 -57.86 82.68
CA GLY A 95 4.70 -57.00 82.36
C GLY A 95 4.69 -55.65 83.11
N ALA A 96 5.09 -55.63 84.38
CA ALA A 96 5.07 -54.42 85.20
C ALA A 96 6.13 -53.35 84.81
N PRO A 97 7.42 -53.68 84.59
CA PRO A 97 8.41 -52.68 84.17
C PRO A 97 8.22 -52.20 82.72
N LEU A 98 7.70 -53.04 81.82
CA LEU A 98 7.38 -52.64 80.43
C LEU A 98 6.19 -51.67 80.35
N LEU A 99 5.19 -51.80 81.23
CA LEU A 99 4.08 -50.84 81.31
C LEU A 99 4.55 -49.48 81.83
N TRP A 100 5.45 -49.44 82.82
CA TRP A 100 6.03 -48.19 83.32
C TRP A 100 6.97 -47.52 82.31
N LEU A 101 7.79 -48.30 81.59
CA LEU A 101 8.62 -47.77 80.50
C LEU A 101 7.78 -47.26 79.32
N GLY A 102 6.69 -47.93 78.99
CA GLY A 102 5.74 -47.46 77.98
C GLY A 102 5.08 -46.13 78.37
N LEU A 103 4.69 -45.98 79.64
CA LEU A 103 4.10 -44.74 80.17
C LEU A 103 5.10 -43.58 80.15
N LEU A 104 6.34 -43.84 80.58
CA LEU A 104 7.40 -42.82 80.62
C LEU A 104 7.85 -42.40 79.21
N ALA A 105 7.91 -43.34 78.26
CA ALA A 105 8.14 -43.05 76.85
C ALA A 105 7.00 -42.26 76.20
N PHE A 106 5.74 -42.51 76.61
CA PHE A 106 4.58 -41.76 76.10
C PHE A 106 4.59 -40.31 76.59
N ILE A 107 4.86 -40.09 77.89
CA ILE A 107 4.95 -38.74 78.48
C ILE A 107 6.19 -37.99 77.93
N GLY A 108 7.35 -38.64 77.87
CA GLY A 108 8.57 -38.05 77.29
C GLY A 108 8.47 -37.77 75.79
N GLY A 109 7.80 -38.64 75.04
CA GLY A 109 7.58 -38.50 73.60
C GLY A 109 6.72 -37.28 73.26
N THR A 110 5.64 -37.05 74.00
CA THR A 110 4.80 -35.86 73.79
C THR A 110 5.54 -34.55 74.05
N GLY A 111 6.46 -34.52 75.03
CA GLY A 111 7.30 -33.35 75.31
C GLY A 111 8.26 -33.02 74.16
N VAL A 112 8.93 -34.02 73.60
CA VAL A 112 9.83 -33.83 72.45
C VAL A 112 9.06 -33.45 71.18
N SER A 113 7.89 -34.06 70.94
CA SER A 113 7.03 -33.70 69.80
C SER A 113 6.49 -32.28 69.91
N ALA A 114 6.06 -31.84 71.11
CA ALA A 114 5.60 -30.48 71.33
C ALA A 114 6.72 -29.45 71.15
N PHE A 115 7.93 -29.74 71.66
CA PHE A 115 9.11 -28.91 71.46
C PHE A 115 9.51 -28.84 69.97
N TRP A 116 9.45 -29.96 69.25
CA TRP A 116 9.71 -30.01 67.81
C TRP A 116 8.68 -29.22 67.00
N TRP A 117 7.41 -29.27 67.38
CA TRP A 117 6.35 -28.48 66.72
C TRP A 117 6.43 -26.97 67.01
N LEU A 118 6.86 -26.57 68.21
CA LEU A 118 7.10 -25.16 68.57
C LEU A 118 8.36 -24.57 67.93
N THR A 119 9.35 -25.41 67.60
CA THR A 119 10.63 -24.99 66.99
C THR A 119 10.69 -25.20 65.48
N THR A 120 9.73 -25.91 64.89
CA THR A 120 9.59 -25.97 63.43
C THR A 120 8.85 -24.72 62.96
N LEU A 121 9.51 -23.95 62.08
CA LEU A 121 8.90 -22.80 61.43
C LEU A 121 7.67 -23.30 60.64
N PRO A 122 6.47 -22.71 60.83
CA PRO A 122 5.31 -23.07 60.01
C PRO A 122 5.63 -22.86 58.52
N PRO A 123 5.18 -23.76 57.63
CA PRO A 123 5.45 -23.64 56.21
C PRO A 123 4.84 -22.35 55.66
N LEU A 124 5.53 -21.69 54.72
CA LEU A 124 5.01 -20.50 54.03
C LEU A 124 3.67 -20.85 53.34
N PRO A 125 2.65 -19.97 53.41
CA PRO A 125 1.36 -20.23 52.79
C PRO A 125 1.48 -20.31 51.26
N SER A 126 0.80 -21.28 50.64
CA SER A 126 0.73 -21.38 49.18
C SER A 126 -0.21 -20.32 48.62
N CYS A 127 0.36 -19.23 48.11
CA CYS A 127 -0.40 -18.08 47.59
C CYS A 127 -1.25 -18.40 46.33
N GLU A 128 -1.16 -19.61 45.76
CA GLU A 128 -2.00 -20.07 44.64
C GLU A 128 -3.43 -20.41 45.05
N ARG A 129 -3.66 -20.78 46.32
CA ARG A 129 -4.98 -21.15 46.85
C ARG A 129 -5.19 -20.57 48.24
N LEU A 130 -5.43 -19.25 48.32
CA LEU A 130 -5.87 -18.65 49.58
C LEU A 130 -7.25 -19.21 49.98
N GLN A 131 -7.30 -19.82 51.16
CA GLN A 131 -8.56 -20.22 51.77
C GLN A 131 -9.30 -18.99 52.31
N PRO A 132 -10.65 -18.97 52.30
CA PRO A 132 -11.44 -17.84 52.79
C PRO A 132 -11.20 -17.52 54.28
N LEU A 133 -10.73 -18.48 55.08
CA LEU A 133 -10.39 -18.33 56.49
C LEU A 133 -8.89 -18.07 56.74
N ALA A 134 -8.10 -17.71 55.71
CA ALA A 134 -6.68 -17.39 55.89
C ALA A 134 -6.48 -16.24 56.90
N SER A 135 -5.39 -16.29 57.67
CA SER A 135 -5.06 -15.24 58.63
C SER A 135 -4.69 -13.94 57.91
N ASP A 136 -4.85 -12.80 58.58
CA ASP A 136 -4.49 -11.51 57.96
C ASP A 136 -2.98 -11.36 57.70
N SER A 137 -2.15 -12.09 58.45
CA SER A 137 -0.71 -12.26 58.19
C SER A 137 -0.46 -12.95 56.84
N ASP A 138 -1.18 -14.03 56.54
CA ASP A 138 -1.03 -14.80 55.29
C ASP A 138 -1.54 -13.98 54.09
N LYS A 139 -2.67 -13.30 54.25
CA LYS A 139 -3.21 -12.40 53.22
C LYS A 139 -2.23 -11.27 52.92
N LEU A 140 -1.64 -10.65 53.95
CA LEU A 140 -0.66 -9.59 53.77
C LEU A 140 0.63 -10.10 53.11
N TYR A 141 1.11 -11.28 53.50
CA TYR A 141 2.29 -11.91 52.91
C TYR A 141 2.08 -12.21 51.41
N CYS A 142 0.95 -12.80 51.05
CA CYS A 142 0.65 -13.08 49.64
C CYS A 142 0.40 -11.81 48.82
N ALA A 143 -0.24 -10.78 49.40
CA ALA A 143 -0.37 -9.47 48.78
C ALA A 143 1.00 -8.81 48.55
N GLU A 144 1.92 -8.90 49.52
CA GLU A 144 3.29 -8.43 49.39
C GLU A 144 4.03 -9.16 48.26
N GLN A 145 3.94 -10.48 48.21
CA GLN A 145 4.59 -11.26 47.16
C GLN A 145 4.02 -10.97 45.77
N ALA A 146 2.72 -10.78 45.63
CA ALA A 146 2.10 -10.36 44.38
C ALA A 146 2.56 -8.95 43.96
N ALA A 147 2.61 -8.00 44.91
CA ALA A 147 3.00 -6.62 44.68
C ALA A 147 4.47 -6.46 44.27
N ARG A 148 5.36 -7.42 44.59
CA ARG A 148 6.76 -7.43 44.11
C ARG A 148 6.88 -7.47 42.58
N SER A 149 5.86 -7.97 41.90
CA SER A 149 5.81 -7.93 40.42
C SER A 149 5.71 -6.51 39.85
N GLY A 150 5.34 -5.52 40.67
CA GLY A 150 5.09 -4.14 40.22
C GLY A 150 3.83 -3.99 39.36
N LYS A 151 3.05 -5.05 39.16
CA LYS A 151 1.81 -5.00 38.36
C LYS A 151 0.76 -4.15 39.06
N VAL A 152 0.07 -3.32 38.29
CA VAL A 152 -0.96 -2.39 38.79
C VAL A 152 -2.05 -3.12 39.54
N GLU A 153 -2.50 -4.27 39.04
CA GLU A 153 -3.57 -5.07 39.61
C GLU A 153 -3.17 -5.61 40.99
N ALA A 154 -1.94 -6.10 41.12
CA ALA A 154 -1.39 -6.61 42.38
C ALA A 154 -1.20 -5.50 43.42
N LEU A 155 -0.76 -4.31 42.98
CA LEU A 155 -0.65 -3.13 43.85
C LEU A 155 -2.03 -2.67 44.34
N ARG A 156 -3.02 -2.61 43.45
CA ARG A 156 -4.41 -2.26 43.80
C ARG A 156 -5.01 -3.25 44.78
N SER A 157 -4.86 -4.56 44.54
CA SER A 157 -5.37 -5.59 45.44
C SER A 157 -4.70 -5.51 46.81
N GLY A 158 -3.38 -5.28 46.85
CA GLY A 158 -2.64 -5.09 48.09
C GLY A 158 -3.14 -3.88 48.87
N LEU A 159 -3.27 -2.71 48.23
CA LEU A 159 -3.80 -1.49 48.86
C LEU A 159 -5.23 -1.67 49.35
N ALA A 160 -6.09 -2.35 48.58
CA ALA A 160 -7.47 -2.63 48.95
C ALA A 160 -7.59 -3.56 50.17
N LEU A 161 -6.62 -4.45 50.39
CA LEU A 161 -6.58 -5.32 51.57
C LEU A 161 -6.28 -4.52 52.85
N VAL A 162 -5.35 -3.57 52.78
CA VAL A 162 -4.82 -2.88 53.99
C VAL A 162 -5.45 -1.51 54.26
N LYS A 163 -6.26 -0.97 53.33
CA LYS A 163 -6.79 0.41 53.42
C LYS A 163 -7.61 0.69 54.68
N ASP A 164 -8.32 -0.32 55.20
CA ASP A 164 -9.30 -0.19 56.29
C ASP A 164 -8.75 -0.70 57.64
N TRP A 165 -7.46 -1.04 57.73
CA TRP A 165 -6.86 -1.54 58.98
C TRP A 165 -6.68 -0.41 59.99
N SER A 166 -7.26 -0.60 61.19
CA SER A 166 -7.20 0.36 62.31
C SER A 166 -5.84 0.33 63.02
N PRO A 167 -5.41 1.41 63.72
CA PRO A 167 -4.17 1.42 64.51
C PRO A 167 -4.06 0.31 65.56
N GLU A 168 -5.18 -0.23 66.03
CA GLU A 168 -5.25 -1.33 66.99
C GLU A 168 -4.96 -2.70 66.36
N HIS A 169 -4.85 -2.77 65.02
CA HIS A 169 -4.57 -4.02 64.31
C HIS A 169 -3.11 -4.47 64.55
N PRO A 170 -2.84 -5.76 64.90
CA PRO A 170 -1.49 -6.24 65.23
C PRO A 170 -0.43 -6.01 64.14
N LEU A 171 -0.86 -5.94 62.87
CA LEU A 171 0.02 -5.73 61.72
C LEU A 171 0.02 -4.30 61.18
N TYR A 172 -0.60 -3.34 61.86
CA TYR A 172 -0.81 -1.98 61.37
C TYR A 172 0.48 -1.27 60.92
N ASP A 173 1.55 -1.33 61.72
CA ASP A 173 2.81 -0.68 61.36
C ASP A 173 3.47 -1.30 60.13
N ARG A 174 3.36 -2.62 59.98
CA ARG A 174 3.88 -3.33 58.79
C ARG A 174 3.07 -2.99 57.56
N SER A 175 1.74 -3.04 57.65
CA SER A 175 0.86 -2.71 56.53
C SER A 175 1.01 -1.25 56.09
N LYS A 176 1.24 -0.32 57.02
CA LYS A 176 1.46 1.09 56.71
C LYS A 176 2.74 1.34 55.91
N ARG A 177 3.83 0.62 56.21
CA ARG A 177 5.06 0.66 55.41
C ARG A 177 4.83 0.09 54.01
N LEU A 178 4.22 -1.08 53.92
CA LEU A 178 3.88 -1.71 52.64
C LEU A 178 2.94 -0.84 51.79
N MET A 179 1.93 -0.25 52.40
CA MET A 179 1.00 0.68 51.75
C MET A 179 1.75 1.89 51.18
N LYS A 180 2.71 2.46 51.91
CA LYS A 180 3.56 3.55 51.42
C LYS A 180 4.36 3.12 50.20
N ASP A 181 4.99 1.95 50.23
CA ASP A 181 5.82 1.44 49.14
C ASP A 181 4.98 1.11 47.90
N TRP A 182 3.85 0.42 48.06
CA TRP A 182 2.94 0.11 46.96
C TRP A 182 2.33 1.38 46.36
N SER A 183 1.93 2.34 47.21
CA SER A 183 1.43 3.65 46.74
C SER A 183 2.51 4.41 45.99
N LYS A 184 3.78 4.31 46.39
CA LYS A 184 4.90 4.96 45.71
C LYS A 184 5.08 4.40 44.31
N THR A 185 5.14 3.07 44.20
CA THR A 185 5.25 2.37 42.91
C THR A 185 4.06 2.70 42.00
N LEU A 186 2.84 2.67 42.53
CA LEU A 186 1.63 3.01 41.78
C LEU A 186 1.64 4.46 41.30
N LEU A 187 2.08 5.40 42.14
CA LEU A 187 2.22 6.82 41.78
C LEU A 187 3.29 7.03 40.71
N THR A 188 4.41 6.29 40.74
CA THR A 188 5.43 6.33 39.69
C THR A 188 4.88 5.84 38.35
N ILE A 189 4.15 4.72 38.34
CA ILE A 189 3.47 4.23 37.12
C ILE A 189 2.46 5.27 36.60
N ALA A 190 1.73 5.92 37.50
CA ALA A 190 0.82 7.01 37.14
C ALA A 190 1.56 8.20 36.51
N GLN A 191 2.70 8.61 37.07
CA GLN A 191 3.56 9.66 36.52
C GLN A 191 4.05 9.33 35.11
N ASP A 192 4.49 8.10 34.88
CA ASP A 192 4.93 7.64 33.55
C ASP A 192 3.78 7.60 32.54
N ARG A 193 2.56 7.26 32.97
CA ARG A 193 1.39 7.34 32.09
C ARG A 193 1.00 8.78 31.78
N ALA A 194 1.09 9.68 32.77
CA ALA A 194 0.81 11.10 32.59
C ALA A 194 1.81 11.73 31.60
N SER A 195 3.09 11.33 31.67
CA SER A 195 4.11 11.81 30.75
C SER A 195 3.92 11.29 29.33
N GLN A 196 3.22 10.16 29.13
CA GLN A 196 2.84 9.58 27.83
C GLN A 196 1.49 10.07 27.29
N ASP A 197 0.96 11.19 27.77
CA ASP A 197 -0.33 11.76 27.36
C ASP A 197 -1.56 10.89 27.69
N LYS A 198 -1.37 9.84 28.49
CA LYS A 198 -2.46 8.97 29.00
C LYS A 198 -2.97 9.54 30.32
N LEU A 199 -3.39 10.80 30.29
CA LEU A 199 -3.74 11.57 31.48
C LEU A 199 -4.88 10.92 32.29
N ASP A 200 -5.93 10.46 31.63
CA ASP A 200 -7.07 9.83 32.32
C ASP A 200 -6.66 8.56 33.05
N GLY A 201 -5.85 7.72 32.39
CA GLY A 201 -5.30 6.51 32.99
C GLY A 201 -4.34 6.81 34.16
N ALA A 202 -3.54 7.86 34.06
CA ALA A 202 -2.68 8.32 35.15
C ALA A 202 -3.47 8.84 36.35
N ILE A 203 -4.49 9.67 36.09
CA ILE A 203 -5.37 10.20 37.13
C ILE A 203 -6.09 9.05 37.84
N SER A 204 -6.63 8.08 37.11
CA SER A 204 -7.29 6.91 37.69
C SER A 204 -6.36 6.14 38.63
N LEU A 205 -5.13 5.83 38.19
CA LEU A 205 -4.16 5.14 39.05
C LEU A 205 -3.80 5.92 40.32
N ALA A 206 -3.60 7.23 40.19
CA ALA A 206 -3.28 8.08 41.33
C ALA A 206 -4.47 8.26 42.29
N GLN A 207 -5.70 8.16 41.78
CA GLN A 207 -6.93 8.18 42.59
C GLN A 207 -7.14 6.89 43.40
N ASP A 208 -6.60 5.75 42.93
CA ASP A 208 -6.69 4.47 43.65
C ASP A 208 -5.82 4.44 44.93
N ILE A 209 -4.92 5.42 45.10
CA ILE A 209 -4.12 5.56 46.32
C ILE A 209 -5.07 5.97 47.46
N PRO A 210 -5.23 5.14 48.51
CA PRO A 210 -6.23 5.38 49.55
C PRO A 210 -5.83 6.56 50.45
N ALA A 211 -6.82 7.21 51.07
CA ALA A 211 -6.60 8.33 51.99
C ALA A 211 -5.78 7.95 53.25
N SER A 212 -5.77 6.67 53.62
CA SER A 212 -4.94 6.13 54.69
C SER A 212 -3.44 6.02 54.32
N SER A 213 -3.11 6.14 53.03
CA SER A 213 -1.72 6.10 52.56
C SER A 213 -0.95 7.38 52.90
N PRO A 214 0.31 7.27 53.37
CA PRO A 214 1.18 8.42 53.54
C PRO A 214 1.40 9.26 52.26
N LEU A 215 1.21 8.67 51.08
CA LEU A 215 1.39 9.36 49.79
C LEU A 215 0.12 9.94 49.19
N TYR A 216 -1.03 9.88 49.89
CA TYR A 216 -2.30 10.42 49.37
C TYR A 216 -2.20 11.90 48.98
N LYS A 217 -1.59 12.73 49.84
CA LYS A 217 -1.43 14.17 49.58
C LYS A 217 -0.54 14.44 48.36
N ASP A 218 0.48 13.62 48.14
CA ASP A 218 1.38 13.75 46.99
C ASP A 218 0.68 13.31 45.69
N ALA A 219 -0.11 12.23 45.76
CA ALA A 219 -0.94 11.78 44.63
C ALA A 219 -1.97 12.84 44.20
N GLN A 220 -2.70 13.44 45.15
CA GLN A 220 -3.67 14.51 44.84
C GLN A 220 -3.00 15.75 44.25
N ARG A 221 -1.82 16.12 44.76
CA ARG A 221 -1.01 17.23 44.22
C ARG A 221 -0.56 16.93 42.79
N ALA A 222 -0.11 15.71 42.53
CA ALA A 222 0.29 15.27 41.19
C ALA A 222 -0.88 15.35 40.19
N ILE A 223 -2.06 14.85 40.57
CA ILE A 223 -3.29 14.95 39.77
C ILE A 223 -3.60 16.41 39.43
N GLY A 224 -3.58 17.30 40.42
CA GLY A 224 -3.83 18.73 40.21
C GLY A 224 -2.84 19.37 39.24
N ASN A 225 -1.55 19.03 39.37
CA ASN A 225 -0.50 19.52 38.49
C ASN A 225 -0.67 19.01 37.05
N TRP A 226 -0.93 17.71 36.86
CA TRP A 226 -1.12 17.15 35.53
C TRP A 226 -2.31 17.77 34.81
N ARG A 227 -3.47 17.89 35.49
CA ARG A 227 -4.66 18.55 34.94
C ARG A 227 -4.39 20.00 34.54
N LYS A 228 -3.68 20.74 35.39
CA LYS A 228 -3.35 22.14 35.14
C LYS A 228 -2.42 22.30 33.94
N GLN A 229 -1.37 21.49 33.84
CA GLN A 229 -0.42 21.54 32.72
C GLN A 229 -1.10 21.13 31.42
N HIS A 230 -1.90 20.07 31.44
CA HIS A 230 -2.64 19.60 30.27
C HIS A 230 -3.63 20.63 29.75
N ASN A 231 -4.46 21.19 30.62
CA ASN A 231 -5.42 22.24 30.24
C ASN A 231 -4.70 23.46 29.64
N ARG A 232 -3.61 23.92 30.26
CA ARG A 232 -2.79 25.01 29.71
C ARG A 232 -2.27 24.69 28.31
N GLY A 233 -1.75 23.49 28.09
CA GLY A 233 -1.27 23.06 26.78
C GLY A 233 -2.37 22.97 25.73
N GLN A 234 -3.55 22.44 26.09
CA GLN A 234 -4.71 22.39 25.19
C GLN A 234 -5.16 23.79 24.75
N ILE A 235 -5.26 24.73 25.68
CA ILE A 235 -5.61 26.14 25.36
C ILE A 235 -4.62 26.73 24.36
N ILE A 236 -3.33 26.51 24.55
CA ILE A 236 -2.27 27.00 23.65
C ILE A 236 -2.39 26.34 22.27
N GLU A 237 -2.56 25.02 22.21
CA GLU A 237 -2.70 24.28 20.95
C GLU A 237 -3.97 24.68 20.18
N ASP A 238 -5.08 24.90 20.85
CA ASP A 238 -6.33 25.30 20.19
C ASP A 238 -6.25 26.75 19.67
N ALA A 239 -5.65 27.66 20.44
CA ALA A 239 -5.32 29.00 19.97
C ALA A 239 -4.36 28.95 18.77
N PHE A 240 -3.38 28.05 18.78
CA PHE A 240 -2.45 27.85 17.67
C PHE A 240 -3.17 27.35 16.40
N LYS A 241 -4.02 26.32 16.51
CA LYS A 241 -4.82 25.80 15.38
C LYS A 241 -5.76 26.88 14.81
N ALA A 242 -6.39 27.67 15.68
CA ALA A 242 -7.22 28.79 15.26
C ALA A 242 -6.41 29.84 14.49
N ALA A 243 -5.21 30.18 14.98
CA ALA A 243 -4.31 31.12 14.30
C ALA A 243 -3.84 30.59 12.93
N LEU A 244 -3.55 29.29 12.80
CA LEU A 244 -3.24 28.66 11.50
C LEU A 244 -4.40 28.80 10.51
N LYS A 245 -5.63 28.49 10.95
CA LYS A 245 -6.83 28.63 10.12
C LYS A 245 -7.07 30.09 9.69
N ALA A 246 -6.84 31.03 10.60
CA ALA A 246 -6.94 32.47 10.34
C ALA A 246 -5.74 33.04 9.54
N GLN A 247 -4.71 32.23 9.28
CA GLN A 247 -3.47 32.64 8.60
C GLN A 247 -2.67 33.69 9.38
N ASP A 248 -2.86 33.78 10.70
CA ASP A 248 -2.11 34.66 11.58
C ASP A 248 -0.83 33.98 12.08
N TRP A 249 0.23 34.10 11.27
CA TRP A 249 1.55 33.52 11.57
C TRP A 249 2.20 34.11 12.83
N ARG A 250 1.89 35.36 13.16
CA ARG A 250 2.47 36.04 14.33
C ARG A 250 1.90 35.43 15.61
N THR A 251 0.59 35.25 15.67
CA THR A 251 -0.07 34.60 16.81
C THR A 251 0.31 33.12 16.88
N ALA A 252 0.36 32.40 15.76
CA ALA A 252 0.81 31.00 15.73
C ALA A 252 2.23 30.84 16.30
N GLN A 253 3.18 31.69 15.92
CA GLN A 253 4.54 31.65 16.47
C GLN A 253 4.57 31.95 17.97
N ALA A 254 3.78 32.92 18.44
CA ALA A 254 3.68 33.24 19.86
C ALA A 254 3.13 32.05 20.67
N GLN A 255 2.15 31.32 20.14
CA GLN A 255 1.64 30.11 20.80
C GLN A 255 2.67 28.99 20.83
N LEU A 256 3.49 28.80 19.79
CA LEU A 256 4.59 27.83 19.84
C LEU A 256 5.64 28.18 20.89
N GLN A 257 5.94 29.47 21.08
CA GLN A 257 6.82 29.94 22.16
C GLN A 257 6.19 29.76 23.54
N ALA A 258 4.86 29.88 23.66
CA ALA A 258 4.15 29.57 24.90
C ALA A 258 4.19 28.06 25.19
N LEU A 259 4.00 27.23 24.16
CA LEU A 259 4.04 25.77 24.26
C LEU A 259 5.43 25.28 24.66
N SER A 260 6.50 25.90 24.15
CA SER A 260 7.88 25.54 24.52
C SER A 260 8.24 25.83 25.98
N LYS A 261 7.41 26.59 26.71
CA LYS A 261 7.59 26.85 28.15
C LYS A 261 6.94 25.78 29.02
N LEU A 262 6.17 24.86 28.45
CA LEU A 262 5.60 23.74 29.18
C LEU A 262 6.67 22.66 29.40
N GLU A 263 6.74 22.14 30.62
CA GLU A 263 7.69 21.10 31.01
C GLU A 263 7.17 19.70 30.65
N GLY A 264 8.04 18.80 30.22
CA GLY A 264 7.73 17.39 29.94
C GLY A 264 8.09 16.94 28.52
N ASP A 265 8.56 15.70 28.37
CA ASP A 265 9.04 15.12 27.08
C ASP A 265 7.96 15.17 25.99
N GLU A 266 6.70 14.87 26.31
CA GLU A 266 5.64 14.90 25.29
C GLU A 266 5.31 16.29 24.77
N TRP A 267 5.44 17.34 25.58
CA TRP A 267 5.26 18.71 25.08
C TRP A 267 6.36 19.10 24.09
N HIS A 268 7.57 18.57 24.27
CA HIS A 268 8.66 18.76 23.31
C HIS A 268 8.39 18.03 21.99
N LYS A 269 7.90 16.78 22.04
CA LYS A 269 7.49 16.03 20.84
C LYS A 269 6.33 16.72 20.11
N ARG A 270 5.29 17.15 20.83
CA ARG A 270 4.16 17.93 20.29
C ARG A 270 4.64 19.23 19.62
N LEU A 271 5.51 19.99 20.28
CA LEU A 271 6.08 21.21 19.72
C LEU A 271 6.82 20.94 18.39
N ASN A 272 7.61 19.87 18.31
CA ASN A 272 8.30 19.51 17.07
C ASN A 272 7.32 19.14 15.95
N ARG A 273 6.25 18.38 16.25
CA ARG A 273 5.16 18.12 15.28
C ARG A 273 4.51 19.40 14.81
N TRP A 274 4.20 20.33 15.72
CA TRP A 274 3.59 21.60 15.35
C TRP A 274 4.52 22.49 14.52
N ARG A 275 5.83 22.50 14.81
CA ARG A 275 6.81 23.20 13.97
C ARG A 275 6.84 22.66 12.54
N GLN A 276 6.79 21.34 12.37
CA GLN A 276 6.68 20.70 11.05
C GLN A 276 5.38 21.10 10.35
N GLN A 277 4.26 21.13 11.08
CA GLN A 277 2.98 21.56 10.55
C GLN A 277 3.02 23.00 10.03
N VAL A 278 3.66 23.94 10.75
CA VAL A 278 3.81 25.33 10.27
C VAL A 278 4.50 25.39 8.90
N LEU A 279 5.50 24.55 8.65
CA LEU A 279 6.19 24.52 7.36
C LEU A 279 5.22 24.10 6.24
N ILE A 280 4.43 23.05 6.48
CA ILE A 280 3.39 22.57 5.54
C ILE A 280 2.38 23.69 5.27
N GLU A 281 1.88 24.35 6.32
CA GLU A 281 0.89 25.42 6.16
C GLU A 281 1.44 26.62 5.41
N ARG A 282 2.72 26.98 5.61
CA ARG A 282 3.35 28.11 4.90
C ARG A 282 3.47 27.82 3.41
N ILE A 283 3.83 26.59 3.05
CA ILE A 283 3.89 26.16 1.64
C ILE A 283 2.49 26.18 1.04
N ALA A 284 1.52 25.56 1.72
CA ALA A 284 0.13 25.53 1.29
C ALA A 284 -0.46 26.95 1.12
N HIS A 285 -0.16 27.86 2.04
CA HIS A 285 -0.58 29.25 1.96
C HIS A 285 0.03 29.96 0.75
N ARG A 286 1.34 29.79 0.48
CA ARG A 286 2.00 30.40 -0.68
C ARG A 286 1.37 29.91 -1.98
N GLN A 287 1.16 28.60 -2.11
CA GLN A 287 0.49 27.99 -3.26
C GLN A 287 -0.94 28.55 -3.42
N LEU A 288 -1.72 28.61 -2.35
CA LEU A 288 -3.08 29.15 -2.38
C LEU A 288 -3.11 30.64 -2.77
N GLN A 289 -2.12 31.43 -2.35
CA GLN A 289 -2.00 32.83 -2.78
C GLN A 289 -1.69 32.94 -4.27
N GLN A 290 -0.82 32.08 -4.82
CA GLN A 290 -0.57 32.03 -6.27
C GLN A 290 -1.87 31.68 -7.04
N VAL A 291 -2.61 30.69 -6.57
CA VAL A 291 -3.92 30.31 -7.13
C VAL A 291 -4.90 31.49 -7.11
N ARG A 292 -4.97 32.22 -5.99
CA ARG A 292 -5.84 33.39 -5.84
C ARG A 292 -5.41 34.57 -6.71
N GLN A 293 -4.10 34.78 -6.90
CA GLN A 293 -3.59 35.81 -7.81
C GLN A 293 -3.99 35.51 -9.25
N ILE A 294 -3.82 34.26 -9.70
CA ILE A 294 -4.26 33.80 -11.03
C ILE A 294 -5.78 33.98 -11.19
N SER A 295 -6.55 33.67 -10.15
CA SER A 295 -8.01 33.82 -10.17
C SER A 295 -8.46 35.28 -10.23
N ARG A 296 -7.69 36.20 -9.62
CA ARG A 296 -7.98 37.64 -9.57
C ARG A 296 -7.46 38.42 -10.78
N SER A 297 -6.39 37.97 -11.42
CA SER A 297 -5.81 38.64 -12.59
C SER A 297 -6.76 38.66 -13.80
N GLY A 298 -7.87 37.92 -13.74
CA GLY A 298 -8.96 38.02 -14.73
C GLY A 298 -8.60 37.49 -16.11
N THR A 299 -7.43 36.86 -16.26
CA THR A 299 -7.02 36.23 -17.51
C THR A 299 -7.86 34.97 -17.70
N ALA A 300 -8.89 35.06 -18.54
CA ALA A 300 -9.75 33.96 -18.98
C ALA A 300 -9.00 32.92 -19.84
N ASP A 301 -7.67 32.91 -19.80
CA ASP A 301 -6.85 31.97 -20.53
C ASP A 301 -6.95 30.59 -19.87
N PRO A 302 -7.44 29.57 -20.59
CA PRO A 302 -7.65 28.23 -20.04
C PRO A 302 -6.39 27.60 -19.46
N GLN A 303 -5.23 27.86 -20.05
CA GLN A 303 -3.95 27.32 -19.62
C GLN A 303 -3.55 27.89 -18.26
N THR A 304 -3.82 29.17 -18.03
CA THR A 304 -3.57 29.82 -16.74
C THR A 304 -4.49 29.24 -15.65
N ILE A 305 -5.77 28.98 -15.96
CA ILE A 305 -6.70 28.30 -15.03
C ILE A 305 -6.24 26.86 -14.75
N ALA A 306 -5.78 26.13 -15.77
CA ALA A 306 -5.25 24.78 -15.60
C ALA A 306 -4.00 24.75 -14.71
N GLN A 307 -3.10 25.72 -14.83
CA GLN A 307 -1.95 25.87 -13.92
C GLN A 307 -2.39 26.11 -12.47
N ALA A 308 -3.38 26.97 -12.24
CA ALA A 308 -3.94 27.19 -10.91
C ALA A 308 -4.56 25.90 -10.33
N ILE A 309 -5.22 25.10 -11.16
CA ILE A 309 -5.75 23.79 -10.79
C ILE A 309 -4.62 22.84 -10.37
N VAL A 310 -3.53 22.76 -11.13
CA VAL A 310 -2.36 21.94 -10.78
C VAL A 310 -1.77 22.36 -9.43
N ILE A 311 -1.58 23.67 -9.21
CA ILE A 311 -1.05 24.18 -7.94
C ILE A 311 -2.00 23.85 -6.78
N ALA A 312 -3.32 23.98 -6.98
CA ALA A 312 -4.32 23.66 -5.97
C ALA A 312 -4.37 22.16 -5.64
N ASP A 313 -4.18 21.28 -6.63
CA ASP A 313 -4.14 19.82 -6.45
C ASP A 313 -2.91 19.37 -5.66
N GLN A 314 -1.78 20.08 -5.79
CA GLN A 314 -0.53 19.80 -5.08
C GLN A 314 -0.52 20.25 -3.61
N ILE A 315 -1.55 20.97 -3.14
CA ILE A 315 -1.63 21.39 -1.74
C ILE A 315 -1.82 20.14 -0.86
N SER A 316 -0.89 19.95 0.08
CA SER A 316 -0.82 18.77 0.96
C SER A 316 -2.16 18.46 1.63
N PHE A 317 -2.55 17.18 1.61
CA PHE A 317 -3.73 16.67 2.33
C PHE A 317 -3.67 16.89 3.85
N ASN A 318 -2.46 16.98 4.42
CA ASN A 318 -2.27 17.21 5.85
C ASN A 318 -2.38 18.68 6.26
N SER A 319 -2.62 19.60 5.30
CA SER A 319 -2.77 21.03 5.60
C SER A 319 -4.18 21.38 6.10
N VAL A 320 -4.27 22.28 7.07
CA VAL A 320 -5.50 22.93 7.54
C VAL A 320 -6.18 23.71 6.42
N LEU A 321 -5.44 24.16 5.40
CA LEU A 321 -5.96 24.87 4.23
C LEU A 321 -6.52 23.94 3.15
N ARG A 322 -6.40 22.60 3.30
CA ARG A 322 -6.88 21.63 2.31
C ARG A 322 -8.36 21.82 1.93
N PRO A 323 -9.33 22.02 2.86
CA PRO A 323 -10.72 22.25 2.48
C PRO A 323 -10.92 23.54 1.67
N THR A 324 -10.09 24.56 1.92
CA THR A 324 -10.12 25.81 1.13
C THR A 324 -9.59 25.58 -0.28
N ALA A 325 -8.51 24.80 -0.42
CA ALA A 325 -7.96 24.42 -1.72
C ALA A 325 -8.96 23.61 -2.54
N GLU A 326 -9.70 22.68 -1.92
CA GLU A 326 -10.74 21.88 -2.60
C GLU A 326 -11.89 22.74 -3.11
N ALA A 327 -12.30 23.76 -2.35
CA ALA A 327 -13.32 24.70 -2.79
C ALA A 327 -12.85 25.51 -4.01
N GLU A 328 -11.61 26.00 -4.00
CA GLU A 328 -11.02 26.71 -5.15
C GLU A 328 -10.84 25.78 -6.35
N LEU A 329 -10.40 24.54 -6.14
CA LEU A 329 -10.28 23.53 -7.19
C LEU A 329 -11.62 23.30 -7.90
N LYS A 330 -12.71 23.09 -7.15
CA LYS A 330 -14.06 22.93 -7.71
C LYS A 330 -14.49 24.16 -8.51
N ARG A 331 -14.21 25.36 -8.00
CA ARG A 331 -14.54 26.63 -8.67
C ARG A 331 -13.76 26.81 -9.98
N LEU A 332 -12.45 26.57 -9.96
CA LEU A 332 -11.58 26.69 -11.12
C LEU A 332 -11.93 25.68 -12.19
N THR A 333 -12.14 24.42 -11.81
CA THR A 333 -12.59 23.38 -12.75
C THR A 333 -13.92 23.76 -13.38
N LYS A 334 -14.88 24.27 -12.61
CA LYS A 334 -16.15 24.76 -13.17
C LYS A 334 -15.95 25.92 -14.17
N ALA A 335 -15.09 26.88 -13.85
CA ALA A 335 -14.79 28.00 -14.75
C ALA A 335 -14.11 27.53 -16.04
N LEU A 336 -13.16 26.60 -15.95
CA LEU A 336 -12.50 26.00 -17.12
C LEU A 336 -13.50 25.25 -18.00
N MET A 337 -14.40 24.47 -17.39
CA MET A 337 -15.41 23.71 -18.13
C MET A 337 -16.42 24.61 -18.82
N ALA A 338 -16.74 25.78 -18.25
CA ALA A 338 -17.57 26.78 -18.95
C ALA A 338 -16.89 27.27 -20.24
N ILE A 339 -15.56 27.47 -20.23
CA ILE A 339 -14.80 27.86 -21.44
C ILE A 339 -14.77 26.71 -22.45
N VAL A 340 -14.57 25.48 -22.00
CA VAL A 340 -14.60 24.28 -22.85
C VAL A 340 -15.96 24.16 -23.54
N HIS A 341 -17.06 24.26 -22.79
CA HIS A 341 -18.42 24.24 -23.31
C HIS A 341 -18.67 25.36 -24.34
N GLN A 342 -18.21 26.58 -24.04
CA GLN A 342 -18.30 27.71 -24.97
C GLN A 342 -17.52 27.44 -26.28
N ARG A 343 -16.33 26.86 -26.21
CA ARG A 343 -15.53 26.55 -27.40
C ARG A 343 -16.15 25.42 -28.23
N ILE A 344 -16.73 24.42 -27.58
CA ILE A 344 -17.47 23.33 -28.24
C ILE A 344 -18.68 23.88 -29.00
N THR A 345 -19.49 24.72 -28.35
CA THR A 345 -20.67 25.34 -28.99
C THR A 345 -20.30 26.26 -30.15
N GLN A 346 -19.11 26.87 -30.14
CA GLN A 346 -18.55 27.65 -31.25
C GLN A 346 -17.91 26.80 -32.37
N GLY A 347 -17.91 25.46 -32.26
CA GLY A 347 -17.25 24.57 -33.21
C GLY A 347 -15.71 24.53 -33.11
N ASN A 348 -15.12 25.23 -32.14
CA ASN A 348 -13.68 25.24 -31.91
C ASN A 348 -13.25 24.06 -31.02
N LEU A 349 -13.33 22.84 -31.57
CA LEU A 349 -12.96 21.61 -30.86
C LEU A 349 -11.47 21.61 -30.47
N ALA A 350 -10.59 22.08 -31.36
CA ALA A 350 -9.16 22.16 -31.10
C ALA A 350 -8.87 23.04 -29.88
N GLY A 351 -9.51 24.21 -29.79
CA GLY A 351 -9.43 25.09 -28.65
C GLY A 351 -10.03 24.49 -27.38
N ALA A 352 -11.16 23.77 -27.48
CA ALA A 352 -11.77 23.09 -26.34
C ALA A 352 -10.84 22.01 -25.75
N ILE A 353 -10.20 21.22 -26.60
CA ILE A 353 -9.24 20.20 -26.17
C ILE A 353 -7.99 20.85 -25.59
N ALA A 354 -7.44 21.88 -26.25
CA ALA A 354 -6.27 22.61 -25.76
C ALA A 354 -6.48 23.18 -24.35
N ALA A 355 -7.70 23.63 -24.03
CA ALA A 355 -8.06 24.09 -22.69
C ALA A 355 -7.92 23.00 -21.60
N THR A 356 -8.03 21.73 -21.95
CA THR A 356 -7.94 20.59 -21.03
C THR A 356 -6.55 19.99 -20.90
N GLN A 357 -5.62 20.30 -21.81
CA GLN A 357 -4.29 19.68 -21.85
C GLN A 357 -3.42 19.94 -20.62
N GLY A 358 -3.66 21.06 -19.93
CA GLY A 358 -2.95 21.43 -18.70
C GLY A 358 -3.49 20.76 -17.43
N LEU A 359 -4.57 19.98 -17.52
CA LEU A 359 -5.15 19.32 -16.35
C LEU A 359 -4.34 18.08 -15.95
N PRO A 360 -4.09 17.90 -14.64
CA PRO A 360 -3.45 16.68 -14.15
C PRO A 360 -4.39 15.48 -14.35
N ARG A 361 -3.81 14.31 -14.63
CA ARG A 361 -4.56 13.06 -14.86
C ARG A 361 -5.41 12.62 -13.65
N SER A 362 -5.11 13.14 -12.47
CA SER A 362 -5.89 12.93 -11.24
C SER A 362 -7.30 13.51 -11.33
N ILE A 363 -7.53 14.51 -12.18
CA ILE A 363 -8.81 15.18 -12.32
C ILE A 363 -9.58 14.57 -13.49
N PRO A 364 -10.68 13.83 -13.24
CA PRO A 364 -11.47 13.26 -14.32
C PRO A 364 -12.12 14.36 -15.16
N LEU A 365 -11.90 14.31 -16.48
CA LEU A 365 -12.57 15.20 -17.42
C LEU A 365 -14.07 14.92 -17.42
N PRO A 366 -14.95 15.93 -17.41
CA PRO A 366 -16.38 15.73 -17.64
C PRO A 366 -16.64 15.03 -18.98
N GLN A 367 -17.78 14.34 -19.07
CA GLN A 367 -18.14 13.57 -20.28
C GLN A 367 -18.07 14.40 -21.56
N GLU A 368 -18.61 15.62 -21.53
CA GLU A 368 -18.59 16.53 -22.68
C GLU A 368 -17.18 16.83 -23.22
N ALA A 369 -16.20 16.99 -22.33
CA ALA A 369 -14.81 17.22 -22.74
C ALA A 369 -14.16 15.96 -23.33
N ARG A 370 -14.52 14.77 -22.82
CA ARG A 370 -14.05 13.48 -23.37
C ARG A 370 -14.63 13.24 -24.75
N ASP A 371 -15.92 13.51 -24.92
CA ASP A 371 -16.63 13.38 -26.19
C ASP A 371 -16.00 14.30 -27.25
N ALA A 372 -15.63 15.53 -26.87
CA ALA A 372 -14.93 16.47 -27.76
C ALA A 372 -13.59 15.91 -28.28
N VAL A 373 -12.82 15.24 -27.43
CA VAL A 373 -11.55 14.59 -27.82
C VAL A 373 -11.80 13.50 -28.86
N TRP A 374 -12.82 12.66 -28.66
CA TRP A 374 -13.15 11.58 -29.60
C TRP A 374 -13.66 12.12 -30.94
N VAL A 375 -14.55 13.12 -30.93
CA VAL A 375 -15.02 13.77 -32.17
C VAL A 375 -13.87 14.42 -32.93
N SER A 376 -13.00 15.16 -32.25
CA SER A 376 -11.84 15.79 -32.90
C SER A 376 -10.86 14.77 -33.49
N ARG A 377 -10.65 13.64 -32.81
CA ARG A 377 -9.82 12.54 -33.32
C ARG A 377 -10.45 11.84 -34.52
N ALA A 378 -11.78 11.76 -34.56
CA ALA A 378 -12.53 11.12 -35.63
C ALA A 378 -12.60 11.94 -36.91
N GLN A 379 -12.66 13.27 -36.80
CA GLN A 379 -12.75 14.18 -37.95
C GLN A 379 -11.72 13.91 -39.06
N PRO A 380 -10.40 13.87 -38.79
CA PRO A 380 -9.42 13.60 -39.85
C PRO A 380 -9.55 12.19 -40.42
N LEU A 381 -9.91 11.20 -39.58
CA LEU A 381 -10.08 9.81 -40.03
C LEU A 381 -11.29 9.62 -40.95
N ALA A 382 -12.29 10.50 -40.86
CA ALA A 382 -13.48 10.46 -41.70
C ALA A 382 -13.29 11.12 -43.07
N ILE A 383 -12.20 11.87 -43.27
CA ILE A 383 -11.99 12.72 -44.46
C ILE A 383 -10.70 12.36 -45.19
N ASP A 384 -9.59 12.16 -44.48
CA ASP A 384 -8.28 11.94 -45.08
C ASP A 384 -7.92 10.45 -45.12
N ALA A 385 -7.63 9.95 -46.32
CA ALA A 385 -6.84 8.73 -46.46
C ALA A 385 -5.37 9.07 -46.23
N ARG A 386 -4.68 8.20 -45.49
CA ARG A 386 -3.24 8.30 -45.23
C ARG A 386 -2.49 7.24 -46.04
N PRO A 387 -2.26 7.46 -47.35
CA PRO A 387 -1.64 6.45 -48.22
C PRO A 387 -0.23 6.04 -47.76
N GLU A 388 0.44 6.88 -46.95
CA GLU A 388 1.73 6.58 -46.31
C GLU A 388 1.65 5.50 -45.22
N HIS A 389 0.45 5.14 -44.76
CA HIS A 389 0.25 4.13 -43.72
C HIS A 389 -0.39 2.88 -44.31
N PRO A 390 0.10 1.68 -43.93
CA PRO A 390 -0.52 0.44 -44.39
C PRO A 390 -1.96 0.32 -43.86
N PRO A 391 -2.88 -0.32 -44.61
CA PRO A 391 -4.30 -0.38 -44.27
C PRO A 391 -4.60 -0.91 -42.86
N TYR A 392 -3.87 -1.95 -42.41
CA TYR A 392 -4.04 -2.51 -41.06
C TYR A 392 -3.86 -1.48 -39.93
N LYS A 393 -2.92 -0.53 -40.08
CA LYS A 393 -2.64 0.50 -39.06
C LYS A 393 -3.77 1.51 -38.99
N GLN A 394 -4.35 1.86 -40.14
CA GLN A 394 -5.50 2.75 -40.24
C GLN A 394 -6.76 2.10 -39.68
N LEU A 395 -6.98 0.81 -39.99
CA LEU A 395 -8.07 0.01 -39.43
C LEU A 395 -8.04 0.02 -37.90
N TRP A 396 -6.88 -0.16 -37.28
CA TRP A 396 -6.73 -0.13 -35.82
C TRP A 396 -7.20 1.20 -35.21
N GLN A 397 -6.86 2.33 -35.83
CA GLN A 397 -7.28 3.65 -35.37
C GLN A 397 -8.79 3.84 -35.47
N LEU A 398 -9.39 3.37 -36.57
CA LEU A 398 -10.83 3.42 -36.78
C LEU A 398 -11.60 2.54 -35.78
N TRP A 399 -11.11 1.33 -35.50
CA TRP A 399 -11.69 0.42 -34.51
C TRP A 399 -11.66 0.99 -33.09
N LEU A 400 -10.63 1.73 -32.72
CA LEU A 400 -10.56 2.41 -31.42
C LEU A 400 -11.55 3.58 -31.33
N VAL A 401 -11.72 4.33 -32.42
CA VAL A 401 -12.45 5.61 -32.42
C VAL A 401 -13.94 5.44 -32.68
N LEU A 402 -14.34 4.56 -33.61
CA LEU A 402 -15.74 4.36 -33.99
C LEU A 402 -16.68 4.08 -32.80
N PRO A 403 -16.41 3.13 -31.88
CA PRO A 403 -17.32 2.86 -30.77
C PRO A 403 -17.46 4.09 -29.86
N GLN A 404 -16.35 4.79 -29.62
CA GLN A 404 -16.35 5.99 -28.76
C GLN A 404 -17.19 7.12 -29.34
N VAL A 405 -17.18 7.30 -30.66
CA VAL A 405 -17.98 8.32 -31.35
C VAL A 405 -19.45 7.90 -31.49
N ARG A 406 -19.70 6.60 -31.73
CA ARG A 406 -21.04 6.04 -31.86
C ARG A 406 -21.84 6.13 -30.56
N ASP A 407 -21.18 5.94 -29.43
CA ASP A 407 -21.80 5.94 -28.11
C ASP A 407 -22.06 7.36 -27.56
N ILE A 408 -21.63 8.41 -28.28
CA ILE A 408 -21.90 9.80 -27.90
C ILE A 408 -23.41 10.06 -27.94
N ASN A 409 -23.95 10.57 -26.83
CA ASN A 409 -25.38 10.86 -26.71
C ASN A 409 -25.86 11.82 -27.81
N ALA A 410 -26.89 11.41 -28.55
CA ALA A 410 -27.54 12.19 -29.60
C ALA A 410 -28.03 13.57 -29.13
N ALA A 411 -28.44 13.69 -27.86
CA ALA A 411 -28.93 14.93 -27.27
C ALA A 411 -27.81 15.89 -26.83
N SER A 412 -26.54 15.47 -26.89
CA SER A 412 -25.41 16.34 -26.55
C SER A 412 -25.13 17.37 -27.64
N VAL A 413 -24.41 18.45 -27.31
CA VAL A 413 -23.97 19.49 -28.28
C VAL A 413 -23.16 18.88 -29.43
N LEU A 414 -22.42 17.81 -29.15
CA LEU A 414 -21.58 17.10 -30.13
C LEU A 414 -22.30 15.95 -30.83
N GLY A 415 -23.50 15.56 -30.37
CA GLY A 415 -24.26 14.43 -30.91
C GLY A 415 -24.45 14.49 -32.42
N PRO A 416 -24.95 15.60 -32.99
CA PRO A 416 -25.13 15.74 -34.44
C PRO A 416 -23.82 15.63 -35.22
N GLN A 417 -22.72 16.20 -34.70
CA GLN A 417 -21.41 16.12 -35.33
C GLN A 417 -20.86 14.69 -35.29
N ALA A 418 -20.99 14.02 -34.15
CA ALA A 418 -20.58 12.63 -33.97
C ALA A 418 -21.33 11.70 -34.93
N GLN A 419 -22.65 11.80 -34.99
CA GLN A 419 -23.50 10.97 -35.86
C GLN A 419 -23.23 11.21 -37.35
N ALA A 420 -22.85 12.42 -37.76
CA ALA A 420 -22.45 12.69 -39.13
C ALA A 420 -21.11 12.04 -39.52
N LEU A 421 -20.26 11.71 -38.55
CA LEU A 421 -18.97 11.04 -38.76
C LEU A 421 -19.09 9.52 -38.82
N VAL A 422 -20.00 8.92 -38.03
CA VAL A 422 -20.20 7.45 -37.96
C VAL A 422 -20.28 6.78 -39.34
N PRO A 423 -21.19 7.17 -40.26
CA PRO A 423 -21.30 6.48 -41.55
C PRO A 423 -20.05 6.65 -42.41
N LYS A 424 -19.35 7.78 -42.29
CA LYS A 424 -18.07 8.00 -43.00
C LYS A 424 -17.00 7.05 -42.48
N LEU A 425 -16.87 6.92 -41.16
CA LEU A 425 -15.90 6.03 -40.53
C LEU A 425 -16.18 4.55 -40.85
N GLU A 426 -17.44 4.12 -40.81
CA GLU A 426 -17.85 2.76 -41.20
C GLU A 426 -17.46 2.46 -42.65
N GLN A 427 -17.69 3.41 -43.54
CA GLN A 427 -17.28 3.30 -44.94
C GLN A 427 -15.75 3.21 -45.09
N GLN A 428 -14.98 3.99 -44.33
CA GLN A 428 -13.51 3.89 -44.32
C GLN A 428 -13.04 2.51 -43.87
N ILE A 429 -13.68 1.92 -42.86
CA ILE A 429 -13.38 0.55 -42.41
C ILE A 429 -13.62 -0.44 -43.55
N GLN A 430 -14.78 -0.35 -44.21
CA GLN A 430 -15.12 -1.24 -45.32
C GLN A 430 -14.09 -1.15 -46.46
N ASP A 431 -13.76 0.06 -46.90
CA ASP A 431 -12.80 0.30 -47.99
C ASP A 431 -11.39 -0.21 -47.62
N LEU A 432 -10.94 0.02 -46.38
CA LEU A 432 -9.63 -0.44 -45.91
C LEU A 432 -9.56 -1.96 -45.70
N THR A 433 -10.64 -2.58 -45.23
CA THR A 433 -10.72 -4.04 -45.13
C THR A 433 -10.64 -4.67 -46.52
N GLN A 434 -11.34 -4.10 -47.50
CA GLN A 434 -11.28 -4.56 -48.88
C GLN A 434 -9.87 -4.42 -49.49
N LEU A 435 -9.19 -3.29 -49.24
CA LEU A 435 -7.78 -3.12 -49.63
C LEU A 435 -6.87 -4.14 -48.95
N GLN A 436 -7.06 -4.39 -47.66
CA GLN A 436 -6.24 -5.34 -46.93
C GLN A 436 -6.39 -6.76 -47.49
N ILE A 437 -7.62 -7.15 -47.87
CA ILE A 437 -7.87 -8.43 -48.56
C ILE A 437 -7.15 -8.43 -49.91
N ALA A 438 -7.30 -7.38 -50.72
CA ALA A 438 -6.64 -7.28 -52.02
C ALA A 438 -5.12 -7.43 -51.92
N LEU A 439 -4.49 -6.76 -50.95
CA LEU A 439 -3.05 -6.89 -50.67
C LEU A 439 -2.68 -8.34 -50.30
N SER A 440 -3.41 -8.96 -49.36
CA SER A 440 -3.11 -10.34 -48.93
C SER A 440 -3.25 -11.37 -50.05
N VAL A 441 -4.18 -11.16 -50.98
CA VAL A 441 -4.34 -12.02 -52.14
C VAL A 441 -3.20 -11.77 -53.15
N ALA A 442 -2.81 -10.51 -53.35
CA ALA A 442 -1.70 -10.16 -54.25
C ALA A 442 -0.36 -10.76 -53.80
N GLU A 443 -0.15 -10.92 -52.49
CA GLU A 443 1.07 -11.56 -51.93
C GLU A 443 1.30 -12.99 -52.46
N LEU A 444 0.26 -13.68 -52.92
CA LEU A 444 0.39 -15.00 -53.56
C LEU A 444 1.20 -14.95 -54.86
N ASN A 445 1.31 -13.77 -55.49
CA ASN A 445 2.09 -13.50 -56.70
C ASN A 445 1.77 -14.44 -57.88
N GLN A 446 0.50 -14.80 -58.02
CA GLN A 446 -0.04 -15.58 -59.13
C GLN A 446 -0.95 -14.69 -59.98
N ILE A 447 -0.95 -14.87 -61.30
CA ILE A 447 -1.82 -14.11 -62.22
C ILE A 447 -3.29 -14.04 -61.74
N PRO A 448 -3.98 -15.17 -61.44
CA PRO A 448 -5.38 -15.09 -60.98
C PRO A 448 -5.55 -14.35 -59.65
N ALA A 449 -4.55 -14.43 -58.76
CA ALA A 449 -4.57 -13.72 -57.48
C ALA A 449 -4.38 -12.21 -57.66
N LEU A 450 -3.43 -11.80 -58.52
CA LEU A 450 -3.21 -10.39 -58.88
C LEU A 450 -4.40 -9.78 -59.63
N GLN A 451 -5.09 -10.58 -60.46
CA GLN A 451 -6.34 -10.18 -61.11
C GLN A 451 -7.46 -9.99 -60.07
N LEU A 452 -7.63 -10.93 -59.13
CA LEU A 452 -8.60 -10.79 -58.05
C LEU A 452 -8.30 -9.55 -57.19
N ALA A 453 -7.04 -9.35 -56.78
CA ALA A 453 -6.61 -8.17 -56.04
C ALA A 453 -6.95 -6.87 -56.80
N THR A 454 -6.69 -6.83 -58.11
CA THR A 454 -7.04 -5.70 -58.97
C THR A 454 -8.55 -5.43 -58.96
N THR A 455 -9.39 -6.46 -59.12
CA THR A 455 -10.85 -6.29 -59.10
C THR A 455 -11.37 -5.79 -57.75
N LEU A 456 -10.81 -6.29 -56.64
CA LEU A 456 -11.13 -5.84 -55.29
C LEU A 456 -10.75 -4.37 -55.09
N ALA A 457 -9.58 -3.95 -55.55
CA ALA A 457 -9.18 -2.55 -55.44
C ALA A 457 -9.97 -1.63 -56.39
N GLU A 458 -10.41 -2.13 -57.56
CA GLU A 458 -11.19 -1.35 -58.53
C GLU A 458 -12.60 -1.01 -58.04
N ALA A 459 -13.19 -1.88 -57.22
CA ALA A 459 -14.51 -1.70 -56.63
C ALA A 459 -14.56 -0.54 -55.59
N ILE A 460 -13.41 -0.01 -55.15
CA ILE A 460 -13.35 1.19 -54.31
C ILE A 460 -13.68 2.41 -55.19
N GLY A 461 -14.77 3.11 -54.85
CA GLY A 461 -15.30 4.24 -55.61
C GLY A 461 -14.28 5.36 -55.87
N ARG A 462 -14.52 6.16 -56.93
CA ARG A 462 -13.60 7.24 -57.35
C ARG A 462 -13.59 8.43 -56.38
N ASP A 463 -14.66 8.60 -55.62
CA ASP A 463 -14.88 9.60 -54.57
C ASP A 463 -14.30 9.18 -53.22
N ARG A 464 -13.86 7.93 -53.08
CA ARG A 464 -13.34 7.38 -51.82
C ARG A 464 -11.91 7.88 -51.58
N PRO A 465 -11.55 8.21 -50.34
CA PRO A 465 -10.20 8.71 -50.06
C PRO A 465 -9.13 7.62 -50.27
N GLN A 466 -9.47 6.34 -50.08
CA GLN A 466 -8.61 5.18 -50.38
C GLN A 466 -8.25 5.03 -51.87
N ARG A 467 -8.94 5.74 -52.78
CA ARG A 467 -8.83 5.50 -54.22
C ARG A 467 -7.42 5.69 -54.76
N VAL A 468 -6.69 6.69 -54.26
CA VAL A 468 -5.32 6.97 -54.72
C VAL A 468 -4.42 5.78 -54.43
N TYR A 469 -4.47 5.25 -53.22
CA TYR A 469 -3.71 4.08 -52.81
C TYR A 469 -4.12 2.84 -53.63
N ALA A 470 -5.42 2.62 -53.81
CA ALA A 470 -5.95 1.54 -54.64
C ALA A 470 -5.40 1.59 -56.08
N GLN A 471 -5.37 2.78 -56.69
CA GLN A 471 -4.84 2.97 -58.05
C GLN A 471 -3.35 2.68 -58.16
N THR A 472 -2.56 3.07 -57.15
CA THR A 472 -1.13 2.74 -57.10
C THR A 472 -0.93 1.23 -57.08
N MET A 473 -1.67 0.52 -56.24
CA MET A 473 -1.57 -0.94 -56.14
C MET A 473 -2.06 -1.65 -57.41
N ILE A 474 -3.16 -1.19 -58.02
CA ILE A 474 -3.63 -1.69 -59.31
C ILE A 474 -2.56 -1.55 -60.40
N ALA A 475 -1.91 -0.39 -60.49
CA ALA A 475 -0.86 -0.17 -61.46
C ALA A 475 0.35 -1.09 -61.23
N GLN A 476 0.72 -1.30 -59.95
CA GLN A 476 1.77 -2.22 -59.57
C GLN A 476 1.43 -3.67 -59.94
N TRP A 477 0.27 -4.18 -59.56
CA TRP A 477 -0.12 -5.56 -59.86
C TRP A 477 -0.28 -5.82 -61.35
N ARG A 478 -0.78 -4.85 -62.13
CA ARG A 478 -0.81 -4.95 -63.60
C ARG A 478 0.59 -5.10 -64.20
N LYS A 479 1.56 -4.37 -63.67
CA LYS A 479 2.96 -4.50 -64.09
C LYS A 479 3.53 -5.85 -63.70
N GLU A 480 3.22 -6.37 -62.52
CA GLU A 480 3.65 -7.70 -62.05
C GLU A 480 3.05 -8.81 -62.93
N ILE A 481 1.77 -8.71 -63.29
CA ILE A 481 1.12 -9.64 -64.23
C ILE A 481 1.89 -9.66 -65.56
N GLN A 482 2.14 -8.49 -66.16
CA GLN A 482 2.91 -8.38 -67.41
C GLN A 482 4.29 -9.02 -67.29
N GLN A 483 5.00 -8.78 -66.18
CA GLN A 483 6.31 -9.38 -65.96
C GLN A 483 6.26 -10.90 -65.86
N ILE A 484 5.21 -11.47 -65.24
CA ILE A 484 5.04 -12.92 -65.14
C ILE A 484 4.73 -13.52 -66.52
N GLU A 485 3.85 -12.87 -67.29
CA GLU A 485 3.45 -13.28 -68.65
C GLU A 485 4.61 -13.19 -69.64
N ASP A 486 5.43 -12.13 -69.57
CA ASP A 486 6.56 -11.90 -70.47
C ASP A 486 7.78 -12.78 -70.15
N ARG A 487 7.91 -13.27 -68.91
CA ARG A 487 9.06 -14.06 -68.45
C ARG A 487 9.41 -15.26 -69.34
N PRO A 488 8.47 -16.16 -69.74
CA PRO A 488 8.80 -17.26 -70.65
C PRO A 488 9.29 -16.78 -72.01
N HIS A 489 8.71 -15.69 -72.54
CA HIS A 489 9.14 -15.09 -73.81
C HIS A 489 10.54 -14.52 -73.72
N LEU A 490 10.86 -13.82 -72.62
CA LEU A 490 12.20 -13.30 -72.36
C LEU A 490 13.24 -14.42 -72.22
N VAL A 491 12.90 -15.53 -71.54
CA VAL A 491 13.79 -16.69 -71.44
C VAL A 491 14.03 -17.32 -72.82
N LEU A 492 12.99 -17.47 -73.63
CA LEU A 492 13.10 -17.98 -74.99
C LEU A 492 13.98 -17.06 -75.86
N ALA A 493 13.72 -15.77 -75.84
CA ALA A 493 14.52 -14.76 -76.53
C ALA A 493 16.01 -14.83 -76.12
N GLN A 494 16.29 -14.93 -74.81
CA GLN A 494 17.65 -15.09 -74.31
C GLN A 494 18.32 -16.39 -74.79
N GLN A 495 17.60 -17.51 -74.82
CA GLN A 495 18.11 -18.77 -75.34
C GLN A 495 18.43 -18.67 -76.84
N LEU A 496 17.53 -18.08 -77.63
CA LEU A 496 17.74 -17.84 -79.06
C LEU A 496 18.92 -16.90 -79.29
N ALA A 497 19.17 -15.93 -78.41
CA ALA A 497 20.29 -15.00 -78.52
C ALA A 497 21.67 -15.59 -78.13
N LYS A 498 21.73 -16.71 -77.39
CA LYS A 498 23.00 -17.31 -76.89
C LYS A 498 24.08 -17.56 -77.96
N PRO A 499 23.77 -18.01 -79.18
CA PRO A 499 24.78 -18.26 -80.22
C PRO A 499 25.47 -16.98 -80.73
N GLY A 500 24.89 -15.79 -80.51
CA GLY A 500 25.48 -14.51 -80.90
C GLY A 500 25.53 -14.21 -82.40
N THR A 501 24.88 -15.03 -83.25
CA THR A 501 24.87 -14.80 -84.72
C THR A 501 23.77 -13.83 -85.14
N ILE A 502 23.96 -13.11 -86.25
CA ILE A 502 22.98 -12.14 -86.78
C ILE A 502 21.58 -12.77 -86.95
N PRO A 503 21.43 -13.98 -87.53
CA PRO A 503 20.12 -14.63 -87.62
C PRO A 503 19.50 -14.97 -86.26
N ALA A 504 20.32 -15.39 -85.29
CA ALA A 504 19.88 -15.77 -83.95
C ALA A 504 19.40 -14.56 -83.13
N LEU A 505 20.09 -13.42 -83.23
CA LEU A 505 19.66 -12.17 -82.62
C LEU A 505 18.36 -11.62 -83.25
N LYS A 506 18.19 -11.77 -84.58
CA LYS A 506 16.93 -11.41 -85.26
C LYS A 506 15.74 -12.28 -84.85
N ALA A 507 15.98 -13.53 -84.47
CA ALA A 507 14.94 -14.44 -83.98
C ALA A 507 14.61 -14.21 -82.50
N ALA A 508 15.49 -13.55 -81.75
CA ALA A 508 15.34 -13.24 -80.33
C ALA A 508 14.61 -11.92 -80.05
N ILE A 509 14.56 -11.00 -81.03
CA ILE A 509 13.83 -9.73 -80.99
C ILE A 509 12.45 -9.96 -81.60
#